data_AF-A0A228HL71-F1
#
_entry.id   AF-A0A228HL71-F1
#
_cell.length_a   1.000
_cell.length_b   1.000
_cell.length_c   1.000
_cell.angle_alpha   90.00
_cell.angle_beta   90.00
_cell.angle_gamma   90.00
#
_symmetry.space_group_name_H-M   'P 1'
#
loop_
_entity.id
_entity.type
_entity.pdbx_description
1 polymer ?
#
loop_
_entity_poly.entity_id
_entity_poly.type
_entity_poly.pdbx_seq_one_letter_code
_entity_poly.pdbx_strand_id
1 'polypeptide(L)'
;MSITFWAPDAPTRTVIHQPEGYEEYTEEVSVLPEIKLVDSNAFAMLEALGVAPDQCGSWSASELGELLRRALKVANVQSLREPATSETLDTQGAVRVVDRSGGVVSIGRGPRIVSFGRTDDYIRRVALCFVALFQQAQAGGYKVSWG
;
A
#
# COMPACT_ATOMS: atom_id res chain seq x y z
N MET A 1 -2.91 -7.54 10.02
CA MET A 1 -2.63 -6.32 10.80
C MET A 1 -2.15 -5.25 9.80
N SER A 2 -2.38 -3.97 10.11
CA SER A 2 -2.10 -2.84 9.21
C SER A 2 -1.48 -1.69 9.97
N ILE A 3 -0.56 -0.97 9.32
CA ILE A 3 0.04 0.28 9.82
C ILE A 3 -0.55 1.44 9.01
N THR A 4 -0.98 2.48 9.71
CA THR A 4 -1.44 3.74 9.11
C THR A 4 -0.34 4.78 9.23
N PHE A 5 -0.14 5.59 8.20
CA PHE A 5 0.71 6.78 8.25
C PHE A 5 -0.18 8.02 8.12
N TRP A 6 -0.09 8.95 9.07
CA TRP A 6 -0.96 10.12 9.11
C TRP A 6 -0.27 11.31 9.80
N ALA A 7 -0.85 12.50 9.66
CA ALA A 7 -0.42 13.70 10.38
C ALA A 7 -1.42 13.97 11.54
N PRO A 8 -1.11 13.61 12.79
CA PRO A 8 -2.06 13.70 13.91
C PRO A 8 -2.46 15.13 14.29
N ASP A 9 -1.57 16.09 14.04
CA ASP A 9 -1.77 17.50 14.39
C ASP A 9 -2.35 18.31 13.22
N ALA A 10 -2.67 17.65 12.10
CA ALA A 10 -3.29 18.30 10.96
C ALA A 10 -4.74 18.70 11.29
N PRO A 11 -5.25 19.83 10.76
CA PRO A 11 -6.64 20.20 10.92
C PRO A 11 -7.58 19.10 10.42
N THR A 12 -8.76 19.01 11.03
CA THR A 12 -9.83 18.14 10.55
C THR A 12 -10.93 18.97 9.88
N ARG A 13 -11.74 18.29 9.08
CA ARG A 13 -13.01 18.80 8.57
C ARG A 13 -14.13 17.85 8.96
N THR A 14 -15.28 18.40 9.27
CA THR A 14 -16.50 17.62 9.49
C THR A 14 -17.05 17.15 8.15
N VAL A 15 -17.26 15.85 8.01
CA VAL A 15 -17.95 15.21 6.89
C VAL A 15 -19.28 14.66 7.41
N ILE A 16 -20.37 14.97 6.71
CA ILE A 16 -21.70 14.47 7.05
C ILE A 16 -21.99 13.29 6.12
N HIS A 17 -22.27 12.13 6.69
CA HIS A 17 -22.63 10.92 5.98
C HIS A 17 -24.13 10.67 6.10
N GLN A 18 -24.81 10.53 4.96
CA GLN A 18 -26.22 10.13 4.88
C GLN A 18 -26.35 8.88 4.00
N PRO A 19 -26.03 7.68 4.51
CA PRO A 19 -26.22 6.46 3.76
C PRO A 19 -27.72 6.12 3.67
N GLU A 20 -28.18 5.60 2.52
CA GLU A 20 -29.57 5.17 2.39
C GLU A 20 -29.94 4.12 3.44
N GLY A 21 -30.99 4.41 4.23
CA GLY A 21 -31.52 3.49 5.25
C GLY A 21 -30.77 3.50 6.59
N TYR A 22 -29.83 4.42 6.80
CA TYR A 22 -29.10 4.58 8.06
C TYR A 22 -29.26 6.00 8.63
N GLU A 23 -29.03 6.16 9.93
CA GLU A 23 -28.98 7.47 10.56
C GLU A 23 -27.79 8.29 10.04
N GLU A 24 -28.02 9.60 9.92
CA GLU A 24 -26.95 10.54 9.62
C GLU A 24 -25.90 10.51 10.73
N TYR A 25 -24.63 10.48 10.34
CA TYR A 25 -23.53 10.63 11.28
C TYR A 25 -22.48 11.60 10.75
N THR A 26 -21.80 12.27 11.68
CA THR A 26 -20.70 13.17 11.41
C THR A 26 -19.38 12.50 11.71
N GLU A 27 -18.40 12.68 10.82
CA GLU A 27 -17.04 12.20 10.99
C GLU A 27 -16.06 13.38 10.89
N GLU A 28 -15.12 13.48 11.83
CA GLU A 28 -14.01 14.42 11.74
C GLU A 28 -12.88 13.75 10.97
N VAL A 29 -12.63 14.22 9.74
CA VAL A 29 -11.63 13.62 8.84
C VAL A 29 -10.46 14.58 8.69
N SER A 30 -9.23 14.07 8.80
CA SER A 30 -8.02 14.85 8.55
C SER A 30 -8.07 15.52 7.17
N VAL A 31 -7.61 16.77 7.09
CA VAL A 31 -7.47 17.47 5.81
C VAL A 31 -6.27 16.97 5.01
N LEU A 32 -5.37 16.21 5.64
CA LEU A 32 -4.23 15.56 5.00
C LEU A 32 -4.54 14.09 4.67
N PRO A 33 -3.94 13.53 3.61
CA PRO A 33 -4.14 12.13 3.26
C PRO A 33 -3.57 11.19 4.33
N GLU A 34 -4.21 10.04 4.49
CA GLU A 34 -3.70 8.92 5.29
C GLU A 34 -3.29 7.78 4.38
N ILE A 35 -2.24 7.05 4.76
CA ILE A 35 -1.75 5.90 4.00
C ILE A 35 -1.88 4.66 4.87
N LYS A 36 -2.83 3.79 4.54
CA LYS A 36 -3.02 2.53 5.26
C LYS A 36 -2.42 1.37 4.47
N LEU A 37 -1.48 0.67 5.08
CA LEU A 37 -0.77 -0.46 4.49
C LEU A 37 -0.87 -1.69 5.38
N VAL A 38 -0.86 -2.88 4.77
CA VAL A 38 -0.57 -4.11 5.53
C VAL A 38 0.88 -4.07 6.03
N ASP A 39 1.15 -4.65 7.21
CA ASP A 39 2.46 -4.51 7.88
C ASP A 39 3.65 -4.84 6.97
N SER A 40 3.54 -5.93 6.20
CA SER A 40 4.60 -6.36 5.28
C SER A 40 4.89 -5.35 4.17
N ASN A 41 3.93 -4.51 3.80
CA ASN A 41 4.12 -3.43 2.83
C ASN A 41 4.58 -2.14 3.51
N ALA A 42 4.11 -1.87 4.73
CA ALA A 42 4.58 -0.75 5.54
C ALA A 42 6.09 -0.87 5.84
N PHE A 43 6.55 -2.05 6.27
CA PHE A 43 7.96 -2.32 6.51
C PHE A 43 8.81 -2.19 5.24
N ALA A 44 8.34 -2.74 4.12
CA ALA A 44 9.04 -2.58 2.85
C ALA A 44 9.15 -1.11 2.42
N MET A 45 8.12 -0.29 2.69
CA MET A 45 8.16 1.14 2.41
C MET A 45 9.12 1.88 3.34
N LEU A 46 9.14 1.55 4.64
CA LEU A 46 10.13 2.11 5.58
C LEU A 46 11.56 1.81 5.11
N GLU A 47 11.84 0.56 4.73
CA GLU A 47 13.15 0.16 4.19
C GLU A 47 13.49 0.89 2.89
N ALA A 48 12.53 1.03 1.97
CA ALA A 48 12.71 1.77 0.72
C ALA A 48 13.01 3.26 0.96
N LEU A 49 12.47 3.83 2.04
CA LEU A 49 12.78 5.18 2.52
C LEU A 49 14.08 5.25 3.35
N GLY A 50 14.80 4.14 3.51
CA GLY A 50 16.03 4.07 4.29
C GLY A 50 15.79 4.28 5.79
N VAL A 51 14.65 3.82 6.29
CA VAL A 51 14.24 3.84 7.70
C VAL A 51 14.14 2.40 8.18
N ALA A 52 14.59 2.13 9.41
CA ALA A 52 14.43 0.81 10.00
C ALA A 52 12.93 0.45 10.10
N PRO A 53 12.52 -0.78 9.75
CA PRO A 53 11.14 -1.21 9.95
C PRO A 53 10.77 -1.14 11.44
N ASP A 54 9.67 -0.46 11.73
CA ASP A 54 9.10 -0.37 13.08
C ASP A 54 7.57 -0.36 13.00
N GLN A 55 6.91 -0.90 14.02
CA GLN A 55 5.45 -0.94 14.10
C GLN A 55 4.85 0.44 14.37
N CYS A 56 5.56 1.29 15.10
CA CYS A 56 5.11 2.64 15.37
C CYS A 56 6.28 3.63 15.37
N GLY A 57 5.97 4.90 15.15
CA GLY A 57 6.97 5.96 15.21
C GLY A 57 6.47 7.27 14.64
N SER A 58 7.38 8.23 14.51
CA SER A 58 7.07 9.53 13.94
C SER A 58 8.28 10.21 13.33
N TRP A 59 8.04 11.03 12.31
CA TRP A 59 8.99 11.97 11.74
C TRP A 59 8.53 13.40 11.97
N SER A 60 9.42 14.21 12.53
CA SER A 60 9.22 15.66 12.69
C SER A 60 9.15 16.37 11.33
N ALA A 61 8.53 17.55 11.30
CA ALA A 61 8.45 18.37 10.09
C ALA A 61 9.83 18.67 9.46
N SER A 62 10.88 18.78 10.28
CA SER A 62 12.27 18.96 9.83
C SER A 62 12.85 17.75 9.09
N GLU A 63 12.41 16.54 9.43
CA GLU A 63 12.88 15.29 8.80
C GLU A 63 12.16 15.03 7.47
N LEU A 64 10.93 15.56 7.31
CA LEU A 64 10.10 15.33 6.13
C LEU A 64 10.76 15.80 4.82
N GLY A 65 11.59 16.84 4.86
CA GLY A 65 12.28 17.33 3.67
C GLY A 65 13.24 16.30 3.08
N GLU A 66 13.92 15.52 3.93
CA GLU A 66 14.79 14.44 3.48
C GLU A 66 13.98 13.21 3.05
N LEU A 67 12.96 12.84 3.81
CA LEU A 67 12.07 11.72 3.47
C LEU A 67 11.32 11.95 2.16
N LEU A 68 10.94 13.18 1.86
CA LEU A 68 10.36 13.58 0.58
C LEU A 68 11.31 13.30 -0.58
N ARG A 69 12.60 13.64 -0.45
CA ARG A 69 13.60 13.33 -1.49
C ARG A 69 13.74 11.83 -1.70
N ARG A 70 13.72 11.05 -0.62
CA ARG A 70 13.80 9.59 -0.67
C ARG A 70 12.56 8.98 -1.33
N ALA A 71 11.36 9.44 -0.96
CA ALA A 71 10.11 9.01 -1.57
C ALA A 71 10.07 9.34 -3.08
N LEU A 72 10.52 10.53 -3.47
CA LEU A 72 10.67 10.90 -4.89
C LEU A 72 11.68 10.02 -5.61
N LYS A 73 12.80 9.65 -4.97
CA LYS A 73 13.76 8.71 -5.54
C LYS A 73 13.13 7.35 -5.77
N VAL A 74 12.44 6.79 -4.78
CA VAL A 74 11.72 5.50 -4.88
C VAL A 74 10.68 5.56 -6.01
N ALA A 75 9.90 6.64 -6.10
CA ALA A 75 8.89 6.82 -7.13
C ALA A 75 9.46 6.93 -8.56
N ASN A 76 10.71 7.38 -8.69
CA ASN A 76 11.37 7.63 -9.98
C ASN A 76 12.40 6.55 -10.38
N VAL A 77 12.54 5.45 -9.62
CA VAL A 77 13.43 4.35 -10.02
C VAL A 77 12.89 3.74 -11.33
N GLN A 78 13.54 4.05 -12.46
CA GLN A 78 13.21 3.53 -13.81
C GLN A 78 13.64 2.07 -14.03
N SER A 79 14.14 1.38 -13.00
CA SER A 79 14.69 0.03 -13.11
C SER A 79 14.26 -0.85 -11.95
N LEU A 80 13.14 -1.52 -12.15
CA LEU A 80 13.10 -2.99 -12.06
C LEU A 80 12.53 -3.47 -13.41
N ARG A 81 13.28 -3.20 -14.48
CA ARG A 81 13.01 -3.76 -15.80
C ARG A 81 13.50 -5.21 -15.82
N GLU A 82 12.78 -6.09 -15.14
CA GLU A 82 12.38 -7.33 -15.81
C GLU A 82 10.94 -7.10 -16.23
N PRO A 83 10.57 -7.31 -17.51
CA PRO A 83 9.17 -7.32 -17.84
C PRO A 83 8.59 -8.52 -17.10
N ALA A 84 7.84 -8.27 -16.02
CA ALA A 84 6.79 -9.19 -15.62
C ALA A 84 5.79 -9.18 -16.77
N THR A 85 6.10 -9.94 -17.82
CA THR A 85 5.20 -10.17 -18.93
C THR A 85 3.97 -10.86 -18.37
N SER A 86 2.84 -10.21 -18.61
CA SER A 86 1.51 -10.78 -18.69
C SER A 86 0.83 -11.10 -17.36
N GLU A 87 -0.17 -10.27 -17.11
CA GLU A 87 -1.47 -10.66 -16.57
C GLU A 87 -1.50 -10.98 -15.07
N THR A 88 -2.57 -10.52 -14.45
CA THR A 88 -3.27 -11.30 -13.43
C THR A 88 -3.42 -12.73 -13.95
N LEU A 89 -2.42 -13.58 -13.74
CA LEU A 89 -2.53 -15.00 -13.99
C LEU A 89 -3.47 -15.58 -12.94
N ASP A 90 -4.77 -15.57 -13.25
CA ASP A 90 -5.74 -16.51 -12.69
C ASP A 90 -5.50 -17.88 -13.35
N THR A 91 -4.33 -18.47 -13.11
CA THR A 91 -4.06 -19.84 -13.56
C THR A 91 -4.76 -20.80 -12.63
N GLN A 92 -5.98 -21.20 -13.03
CA GLN A 92 -6.54 -22.46 -12.58
C GLN A 92 -5.72 -23.59 -13.18
N GLY A 93 -4.85 -24.21 -12.39
CA GLY A 93 -4.26 -25.48 -12.78
C GLY A 93 -5.38 -26.50 -13.00
N ALA A 94 -5.46 -27.11 -14.18
CA ALA A 94 -6.37 -28.23 -14.39
C ALA A 94 -5.85 -29.43 -13.59
N VAL A 95 -6.67 -29.99 -12.70
CA VAL A 95 -6.30 -31.23 -12.01
C VAL A 95 -6.49 -32.38 -12.99
N ARG A 96 -5.36 -33.02 -13.34
CA ARG A 96 -5.32 -34.20 -14.19
C ARG A 96 -4.99 -35.41 -13.31
N VAL A 97 -5.82 -36.44 -13.39
CA VAL A 97 -5.51 -37.74 -12.78
C VAL A 97 -5.26 -38.73 -13.90
N VAL A 98 -4.21 -39.53 -13.72
CA VAL A 98 -3.88 -40.63 -14.62
C VAL A 98 -4.63 -41.85 -14.11
N ASP A 99 -5.51 -42.42 -14.94
CA ASP A 99 -6.17 -43.68 -14.60
C ASP A 99 -5.20 -44.87 -14.67
N ARG A 100 -5.62 -46.04 -14.18
CA ARG A 100 -4.77 -47.25 -14.16
C ARG A 100 -4.44 -47.81 -15.55
N SER A 101 -5.07 -47.32 -16.61
CA SER A 101 -4.77 -47.66 -18.02
C SER A 101 -3.85 -46.64 -18.69
N GLY A 102 -3.38 -45.62 -17.96
CA GLY A 102 -2.51 -44.57 -18.51
C GLY A 102 -3.26 -43.44 -19.22
N GLY A 103 -4.59 -43.43 -19.17
CA GLY A 103 -5.42 -42.35 -19.70
C GLY A 103 -5.39 -41.14 -18.77
N VAL A 104 -5.17 -39.94 -19.34
CA VAL A 104 -5.19 -38.68 -18.57
C VAL A 104 -6.58 -38.08 -18.64
N VAL A 105 -7.30 -38.01 -17.51
CA VAL A 105 -8.64 -37.42 -17.43
C VAL A 105 -8.58 -36.13 -16.59
N SER A 106 -9.18 -35.05 -17.11
CA SER A 106 -9.33 -33.77 -16.40
C SER A 106 -10.56 -33.83 -15.50
N ILE A 107 -10.39 -33.65 -14.18
CA ILE A 107 -11.48 -33.83 -13.19
C ILE A 107 -11.92 -32.54 -12.50
N GLY A 108 -11.45 -31.37 -12.94
CA GLY A 108 -11.97 -30.07 -12.50
C GLY A 108 -10.91 -28.98 -12.30
N ARG A 109 -11.37 -27.84 -11.78
CA ARG A 109 -10.56 -26.65 -11.46
C ARG A 109 -9.73 -26.90 -10.21
N GLY A 110 -8.40 -26.77 -10.31
CA GLY A 110 -7.49 -26.88 -9.18
C GLY A 110 -7.53 -25.67 -8.24
N PRO A 111 -6.81 -25.73 -7.11
CA PRO A 111 -6.73 -24.64 -6.15
C PRO A 111 -6.24 -23.34 -6.81
N ARG A 112 -6.91 -22.23 -6.50
CA ARG A 112 -6.56 -20.90 -7.00
C ARG A 112 -5.31 -20.41 -6.28
N ILE A 113 -4.23 -20.20 -7.03
CA ILE A 113 -3.04 -19.51 -6.51
C ILE A 113 -3.24 -18.02 -6.75
N VAL A 114 -3.46 -17.26 -5.67
CA VAL A 114 -3.48 -15.79 -5.73
C VAL A 114 -2.07 -15.29 -5.44
N SER A 115 -1.40 -14.77 -6.45
CA SER A 115 -0.11 -14.10 -6.28
C SER A 115 -0.32 -12.73 -5.61
N PHE A 116 0.18 -12.53 -4.39
CA PHE A 116 0.29 -11.22 -3.72
C PHE A 116 1.56 -10.47 -4.16
N GLY A 117 1.97 -10.64 -5.42
CA GLY A 117 3.25 -10.14 -5.94
C GLY A 117 3.36 -8.62 -5.84
N ARG A 118 4.37 -8.18 -5.08
CA ARG A 118 4.86 -6.79 -5.04
C ARG A 118 5.37 -6.44 -6.44
N THR A 119 4.59 -5.65 -7.20
CA THR A 119 5.10 -5.06 -8.44
C THR A 119 5.74 -3.71 -8.11
N ASP A 120 6.74 -3.31 -8.89
CA ASP A 120 7.43 -2.03 -8.69
C ASP A 120 6.48 -0.86 -8.91
N ASP A 121 5.44 -1.09 -9.71
CA ASP A 121 4.31 -0.18 -9.87
C ASP A 121 3.48 0.01 -8.61
N TYR A 122 3.35 -1.01 -7.75
CA TYR A 122 2.71 -0.85 -6.44
C TYR A 122 3.59 0.02 -5.53
N ILE A 123 4.87 -0.30 -5.38
CA ILE A 123 5.81 0.46 -4.55
C ILE A 123 5.92 1.91 -5.02
N ARG A 124 5.99 2.14 -6.33
CA ARG A 124 5.99 3.48 -6.93
C ARG A 124 4.72 4.26 -6.59
N ARG A 125 3.54 3.66 -6.74
CA ARG A 125 2.27 4.32 -6.40
C ARG A 125 2.18 4.68 -4.93
N VAL A 126 2.58 3.76 -4.06
CA VAL A 126 2.62 4.02 -2.61
C VAL A 126 3.63 5.12 -2.27
N ALA A 127 4.81 5.12 -2.90
CA ALA A 127 5.80 6.20 -2.74
C ALA A 127 5.24 7.57 -3.15
N LEU A 128 4.44 7.65 -4.21
CA LEU A 128 3.76 8.91 -4.60
C LEU A 128 2.73 9.36 -3.55
N CYS A 129 2.04 8.44 -2.87
CA CYS A 129 1.19 8.80 -1.73
C CYS A 129 2.01 9.41 -0.59
N PHE A 130 3.18 8.83 -0.29
CA PHE A 130 4.11 9.40 0.70
C PHE A 130 4.63 10.78 0.29
N VAL A 131 4.96 10.99 -0.99
CA VAL A 131 5.33 12.31 -1.52
C VAL A 131 4.24 13.35 -1.21
N ALA A 132 2.97 13.02 -1.50
CA ALA A 132 1.86 13.93 -1.24
C ALA A 132 1.67 14.23 0.25
N LEU A 133 1.74 13.20 1.10
CA LEU A 133 1.64 13.35 2.56
C LEU A 133 2.78 14.20 3.11
N PHE A 134 4.03 13.90 2.75
CA PHE A 134 5.20 14.64 3.24
C PHE A 134 5.22 16.09 2.77
N GLN A 135 4.84 16.37 1.52
CA GLN A 135 4.74 17.74 1.01
C GLN A 135 3.73 18.57 1.80
N GLN A 136 2.52 18.03 2.01
CA GLN A 136 1.46 18.74 2.72
C GLN A 136 1.79 18.90 4.20
N ALA A 137 2.30 17.85 4.84
CA ALA A 137 2.70 17.90 6.25
C ALA A 137 3.86 18.89 6.47
N GLN A 138 4.86 18.89 5.59
CA GLN A 138 5.97 19.84 5.67
C GLN A 138 5.52 21.29 5.49
N ALA A 139 4.64 21.55 4.50
CA ALA A 139 4.11 22.89 4.27
C ALA A 139 3.30 23.43 5.46
N GLY A 140 2.60 22.55 6.17
CA GLY A 140 1.84 22.90 7.38
C GLY A 140 2.66 22.85 8.68
N GLY A 141 3.93 22.43 8.64
CA GLY A 141 4.75 22.24 9.84
C GLY A 141 4.32 21.08 10.72
N TYR A 142 3.59 20.10 10.16
CA TYR A 142 3.08 18.94 10.88
C TYR A 142 4.09 17.80 10.90
N LYS A 143 4.07 17.00 11.97
CA LYS A 143 4.76 15.70 12.01
C LYS A 143 3.94 14.64 11.27
N VAL A 144 4.60 13.59 10.81
CA VAL A 144 3.93 12.37 10.31
C VAL A 144 4.20 11.24 11.29
N SER A 145 3.15 10.55 11.72
CA SER A 145 3.24 9.40 12.64
C SER A 145 2.77 8.12 11.94
N TRP A 146 3.20 6.98 12.46
CA TRP A 146 2.67 5.69 12.04
C TRP A 146 2.44 4.74 13.21
N GLY A 147 1.50 3.82 13.01
CA GLY A 147 1.00 2.86 14.00
C GLY A 147 -0.35 2.27 13.63
#